data_AF-A0A261BJE5-F1
#
_entry.id   AF-A0A261BJE5-F1
#
_cell.length_a   1.000
_cell.length_b   1.000
_cell.length_c   1.000
_cell.angle_alpha   90.00
_cell.angle_beta   90.00
_cell.angle_gamma   90.00
#
_symmetry.space_group_name_H-M   'P 1'
#
loop_
_entity.id
_entity.type
_entity.pdbx_description
1 polymer ?
#
loop_
_entity_poly.entity_id
_entity_poly.type
_entity_poly.pdbx_seq_one_letter_code
_entity_poly.pdbx_strand_id
1 'polypeptide(L)'
;MAIIEYLDEWCNHHITYGFDALEELLKKYSGKFCVGDQITVADINLPSIVYNAKHKYTVDMTPYPTISRITGVLAEIPEFQAAEACRQPDAPKDN
;
A
#
# COMPACT_ATOMS: atom_id res chain seq x y z
N MET A 1 -26.58 2.07 -3.40
CA MET A 1 -25.82 2.98 -4.29
C MET A 1 -25.17 4.11 -3.49
N ALA A 2 -25.91 5.06 -2.90
CA ALA A 2 -25.30 6.20 -2.18
C ALA A 2 -24.34 5.84 -1.01
N ILE A 3 -24.57 4.74 -0.28
CA ILE A 3 -23.70 4.33 0.84
C ILE A 3 -22.33 3.82 0.36
N ILE A 4 -22.28 3.19 -0.82
CA ILE A 4 -21.03 2.64 -1.39
C ILE A 4 -20.18 3.78 -1.92
N GLU A 5 -20.78 4.74 -2.63
CA GLU A 5 -20.10 5.93 -3.15
C GLU A 5 -19.48 6.76 -2.01
N TYR A 6 -20.21 6.95 -0.91
CA TYR A 6 -19.69 7.67 0.26
C TYR A 6 -18.50 6.97 0.92
N LEU A 7 -18.52 5.64 1.00
CA LEU A 7 -17.40 4.87 1.56
C LEU A 7 -16.14 5.01 0.70
N ASP A 8 -16.29 4.94 -0.62
CA ASP A 8 -15.17 5.09 -1.55
C ASP A 8 -14.55 6.49 -1.47
N GLU A 9 -15.38 7.55 -1.41
CA GLU A 9 -14.92 8.93 -1.21
C GLU A 9 -14.20 9.11 0.14
N TRP A 10 -14.77 8.57 1.22
CA TRP A 10 -14.18 8.63 2.55
C TRP A 10 -12.81 7.93 2.60
N CYS A 11 -12.74 6.71 2.05
CA CYS A 11 -11.49 5.96 1.96
C CYS A 11 -10.46 6.69 1.11
N ASN A 12 -10.85 7.19 -0.07
CA ASN A 12 -9.96 7.91 -0.96
C ASN A 12 -9.38 9.15 -0.28
N HIS A 13 -10.21 9.95 0.41
CA HIS A 13 -9.77 11.12 1.16
C HIS A 13 -8.72 10.77 2.23
N HIS A 14 -9.00 9.79 3.09
CA HIS A 14 -8.11 9.45 4.20
C HIS A 14 -6.83 8.74 3.75
N ILE A 15 -6.91 7.90 2.72
CA ILE A 15 -5.73 7.25 2.14
C ILE A 15 -4.82 8.31 1.51
N THR A 16 -5.39 9.23 0.71
CA THR A 16 -4.64 10.33 0.09
C THR A 16 -3.96 11.19 1.15
N TYR A 17 -4.69 11.63 2.18
CA TYR A 17 -4.11 12.39 3.29
C TYR A 17 -2.96 11.66 3.98
N GLY A 18 -3.10 10.36 4.22
CA GLY A 18 -2.04 9.53 4.80
C GLY A 18 -0.84 9.37 3.88
N PHE A 19 -1.06 9.20 2.58
CA PHE A 19 0.00 9.04 1.58
C PHE A 19 0.78 10.33 1.35
N ASP A 20 0.12 11.49 1.36
CA ASP A 20 0.80 12.80 1.33
C ASP A 20 1.81 12.93 2.48
N ALA A 21 1.38 12.63 3.70
CA ALA A 21 2.25 12.68 4.87
C ALA A 21 3.36 11.62 4.83
N LEU A 22 3.02 10.40 4.41
CA LEU A 22 3.96 9.28 4.35
C LEU A 22 5.04 9.49 3.28
N GLU A 23 4.68 9.97 2.10
CA GLU A 23 5.63 10.25 1.01
C GLU A 23 6.67 11.29 1.46
N GLU A 24 6.27 12.33 2.20
CA GLU A 24 7.20 13.31 2.79
C GLU A 24 8.11 12.73 3.87
N LEU A 25 7.64 11.76 4.65
CA LEU A 25 8.48 11.04 5.61
C LEU A 25 9.48 10.13 4.89
N LEU A 26 9.02 9.39 3.89
CA LEU A 26 9.86 8.46 3.14
C LEU A 26 10.95 9.18 2.35
N LYS A 27 10.71 10.38 1.83
CA LYS A 27 11.77 11.22 1.22
C LYS A 27 12.95 11.48 2.17
N LYS A 28 12.70 11.52 3.48
CA LYS A 28 13.72 11.83 4.51
C LYS A 28 14.38 10.58 5.07
N TYR A 29 13.63 9.50 5.23
CA TYR A 29 14.05 8.35 6.01
C TYR A 29 14.24 7.06 5.20
N SER A 30 13.67 6.97 4.01
CA SER A 30 13.77 5.76 3.20
C SER A 30 15.15 5.59 2.58
N GLY A 31 15.60 4.33 2.52
CA GLY A 31 16.70 3.90 1.66
C GLY A 31 16.12 2.91 0.64
N LYS A 32 16.65 1.68 0.63
CA LYS A 32 16.03 0.56 -0.09
C LYS A 32 14.59 0.30 0.38
N PHE A 33 14.34 0.43 1.67
CA PHE A 33 13.06 0.17 2.34
C PHE A 33 12.50 1.44 3.00
N CYS A 34 11.39 1.33 3.74
CA CYS A 34 10.74 2.46 4.41
C CYS A 34 11.67 3.25 5.34
N VAL A 35 12.62 2.57 6.01
CA VAL A 35 13.61 3.18 6.90
C VAL A 35 15.00 2.62 6.61
N GLY A 36 15.81 3.39 5.88
CA GLY A 36 17.14 2.96 5.43
C GLY A 36 17.10 1.70 4.57
N ASP A 37 18.09 0.83 4.76
CA ASP A 37 18.32 -0.34 3.89
C ASP A 37 17.98 -1.69 4.55
N GLN A 38 17.30 -1.66 5.71
CA GLN A 38 16.82 -2.86 6.41
C GLN A 38 15.29 -2.87 6.49
N ILE A 39 14.71 -4.07 6.43
CA ILE A 39 13.26 -4.24 6.60
C ILE A 39 12.87 -3.91 8.04
N THR A 40 11.80 -3.15 8.19
CA THR A 40 11.23 -2.73 9.48
C THR A 40 9.73 -3.02 9.54
N VAL A 41 9.11 -2.72 10.68
CA VAL A 41 7.65 -2.80 10.81
C VAL A 41 6.91 -1.88 9.83
N ALA A 42 7.53 -0.78 9.37
CA ALA A 42 6.91 0.09 8.37
C ALA A 42 6.70 -0.64 7.04
N ASP A 43 7.63 -1.50 6.64
CA ASP A 43 7.58 -2.30 5.41
C ASP A 43 6.51 -3.39 5.47
N ILE A 44 6.20 -3.91 6.67
CA ILE A 44 5.13 -4.90 6.85
C ILE A 44 3.76 -4.28 6.56
N ASN A 45 3.56 -3.01 6.90
CA ASN A 45 2.26 -2.33 6.77
C ASN A 45 2.02 -1.76 5.36
N LEU A 46 3.07 -1.33 4.66
CA LEU A 46 2.95 -0.57 3.41
C LEU A 46 2.23 -1.33 2.28
N PRO A 47 2.54 -2.61 1.98
CA PRO A 47 1.91 -3.31 0.86
C PRO A 47 0.39 -3.44 1.00
N SER A 48 -0.11 -3.64 2.23
CA SER A 48 -1.53 -3.80 2.49
C SER A 48 -2.35 -2.55 2.12
N ILE A 49 -1.90 -1.37 2.58
CA ILE A 49 -2.62 -0.13 2.28
C ILE A 49 -2.47 0.29 0.81
N VAL A 50 -1.33 0.00 0.17
CA VAL A 50 -1.14 0.26 -1.27
C VAL A 50 -2.02 -0.66 -2.12
N TYR A 51 -2.20 -1.92 -1.73
CA TYR A 51 -3.14 -2.82 -2.41
C TYR A 51 -4.57 -2.27 -2.36
N ASN A 52 -5.03 -1.85 -1.18
CA ASN A 52 -6.37 -1.27 -1.03
C ASN A 52 -6.53 0.02 -1.84
N ALA A 53 -5.53 0.90 -1.80
CA ALA A 53 -5.51 2.14 -2.58
C ALA A 53 -5.70 1.88 -4.08
N LYS A 54 -4.96 0.89 -4.64
CA LYS A 54 -5.00 0.57 -6.07
C LYS A 54 -6.23 -0.23 -6.50
N HIS A 55 -6.61 -1.25 -5.72
CA HIS A 55 -7.57 -2.27 -6.16
C HIS A 55 -8.97 -2.15 -5.54
N LYS A 56 -9.11 -1.41 -4.43
CA LYS A 56 -10.40 -1.23 -3.75
C LYS A 56 -10.97 0.17 -3.92
N TYR A 57 -10.13 1.21 -3.82
CA TYR A 57 -10.60 2.60 -3.72
C TYR A 57 -10.08 3.54 -4.83
N THR A 58 -9.40 2.99 -5.85
CA THR A 58 -8.91 3.69 -7.04
C THR A 58 -8.22 5.04 -6.74
N VAL A 59 -7.33 5.04 -5.75
CA VAL A 59 -6.53 6.22 -5.39
C VAL A 59 -5.45 6.44 -6.46
N ASP A 60 -5.27 7.68 -6.89
CA ASP A 60 -4.19 8.05 -7.81
C ASP A 60 -2.83 7.93 -7.10
N MET A 61 -1.98 7.02 -7.60
CA MET A 61 -0.65 6.78 -7.04
C MET A 61 0.45 7.62 -7.71
N THR A 62 0.12 8.39 -8.75
CA THR A 62 1.06 9.24 -9.48
C THR A 62 1.85 10.21 -8.58
N PRO A 63 1.24 10.80 -7.52
CA PRO A 63 1.96 11.70 -6.60
C PRO A 63 2.94 10.99 -5.64
N TYR A 64 2.92 9.65 -5.57
CA TYR A 64 3.65 8.88 -4.55
C TYR A 64 4.72 7.94 -5.14
N PRO A 65 5.78 8.48 -5.77
CA PRO A 65 6.81 7.67 -6.41
C PRO A 65 7.68 6.89 -5.40
N THR A 66 7.90 7.40 -4.19
CA THR A 66 8.72 6.73 -3.17
C THR A 66 7.97 5.55 -2.57
N ILE A 67 6.69 5.74 -2.22
CA ILE A 67 5.79 4.64 -1.83
C ILE A 67 5.79 3.57 -2.92
N SER A 68 5.55 3.96 -4.18
CA SER A 68 5.48 3.02 -5.30
C SER A 68 6.78 2.24 -5.51
N ARG A 69 7.94 2.90 -5.40
CA ARG A 69 9.26 2.26 -5.48
C ARG A 69 9.45 1.23 -4.38
N ILE A 70 9.19 1.59 -3.13
CA ILE A 70 9.40 0.69 -1.99
C ILE A 70 8.46 -0.50 -2.10
N THR A 71 7.17 -0.30 -2.38
CA THR A 71 6.22 -1.41 -2.57
C THR A 71 6.65 -2.33 -3.72
N GLY A 72 7.22 -1.78 -4.80
CA GLY A 72 7.80 -2.57 -5.89
C GLY A 72 8.94 -3.47 -5.42
N VAL A 73 9.88 -2.92 -4.65
CA VAL A 73 10.99 -3.70 -4.05
C VAL A 73 10.48 -4.78 -3.09
N LEU A 74 9.48 -4.46 -2.26
CA LEU A 74 8.88 -5.43 -1.34
C LEU A 74 8.16 -6.57 -2.08
N ALA A 75 7.52 -6.28 -3.21
CA ALA A 75 6.83 -7.28 -4.02
C ALA A 75 7.76 -8.34 -4.66
N GLU A 76 9.06 -8.06 -4.75
CA GLU A 76 10.07 -9.02 -5.22
C GLU A 76 10.51 -10.01 -4.13
N ILE A 77 10.17 -9.77 -2.87
CA ILE A 77 10.60 -10.58 -1.73
C ILE A 77 9.65 -11.77 -1.54
N PRO A 78 10.16 -13.03 -1.48
CA PRO A 78 9.31 -14.23 -1.36
C PRO A 78 8.34 -14.22 -0.17
N GLU A 79 8.77 -13.69 0.97
CA GLU A 79 7.97 -13.60 2.19
C GLU A 79 6.75 -12.67 2.01
N PHE A 80 6.91 -11.57 1.29
CA PHE A 80 5.80 -10.67 0.96
C PHE A 80 4.86 -11.28 -0.08
N GLN A 81 5.39 -11.98 -1.07
CA GLN A 81 4.58 -12.72 -2.04
C GLN A 81 3.75 -13.82 -1.37
N ALA A 82 4.34 -14.57 -0.44
CA ALA A 82 3.63 -15.60 0.32
C ALA A 82 2.54 -15.02 1.24
N ALA A 83 2.72 -13.77 1.69
CA ALA A 83 1.75 -13.05 2.51
C ALA A 83 0.65 -12.32 1.71
N GLU A 84 0.66 -12.37 0.37
CA GLU A 84 -0.38 -11.77 -0.45
C GLU A 84 -1.77 -12.32 -0.08
N ALA A 85 -2.75 -11.42 0.06
CA ALA A 85 -4.10 -11.78 0.50
C ALA A 85 -4.77 -12.85 -0.38
N CYS A 86 -4.51 -12.82 -1.69
CA CYS A 86 -5.04 -13.80 -2.64
C CYS A 86 -4.39 -15.19 -2.56
N ARG A 87 -3.27 -15.33 -1.83
CA ARG A 87 -2.56 -16.61 -1.64
C ARG A 87 -2.87 -17.28 -0.30
N GLN A 88 -3.72 -16.66 0.53
CA GLN A 88 -4.07 -17.20 1.83
C GLN A 88 -5.07 -18.36 1.71
N PRO A 89 -5.06 -19.35 2.63
CA PRO A 89 -5.93 -20.52 2.55
C PRO A 89 -7.43 -20.20 2.51
N ASP A 90 -7.82 -19.07 3.10
CA ASP A 90 -9.19 -18.54 3.18
C ASP A 90 -9.50 -17.49 2.11
N ALA A 91 -8.55 -17.19 1.23
CA ALA A 91 -8.78 -16.27 0.13
C ALA A 91 -9.98 -16.73 -0.71
N PRO A 92 -10.92 -15.84 -1.06
CA PRO A 92 -11.98 -16.18 -1.98
C PRO A 92 -11.37 -16.73 -3.26
N LYS A 93 -11.73 -17.97 -3.62
CA LYS A 93 -11.42 -18.50 -4.94
C LYS A 93 -12.36 -17.79 -5.91
N ASP A 94 -11.81 -17.19 -6.95
CA ASP A 94 -12.63 -16.63 -8.03
C ASP A 94 -13.63 -17.71 -8.50
N ASN A 95 -14.91 -17.35 -8.55
CA ASN A 95 -15.96 -18.14 -9.23
C ASN A 95 -15.93 -17.85 -10.72
#